data_AF-A0A011N348-F1
#
_entry.id   AF-A0A011N348-F1
#
_cell.length_a   1.000
_cell.length_b   1.000
_cell.length_c   1.000
_cell.angle_alpha   90.00
_cell.angle_beta   90.00
_cell.angle_gamma   90.00
#
_symmetry.space_group_name_H-M   'P 1'
#
loop_
_entity.id
_entity.type
_entity.pdbx_description
1 polymer ?
#
loop_
_entity_poly.entity_id
_entity_poly.type
_entity_poly.pdbx_seq_one_letter_code
_entity_poly.pdbx_strand_id
1 'polypeptide(L)'
;MVELSGPGEVRQVGGYLKVLSERYRMIERRLPIFSPARARSGRYYIRDNFLRAWLSALQRPVSAVAFRPIDVLIDQADKRLADVEGYALEDLAGQLYEERSRLGIGDFALSERIRGYWDRSDVEIDLVAVNEDEQRIRFGTCKRNPDRLIGTADALKKSADRFLAVHPKFKGWTREYVAIAPDIGADARAALQERDVLPQSLVDLTAGL
;
A
#
# COMPACT_ATOMS: atom_id res chain seq x y z
N MET A 1 0.72 -30.77 3.10
CA MET A 1 -0.31 -30.32 2.14
C MET A 1 -1.64 -30.41 2.85
N VAL A 2 -2.31 -29.28 3.10
CA VAL A 2 -3.70 -29.30 3.59
C VAL A 2 -4.58 -29.26 2.34
N GLU A 3 -5.30 -30.34 2.08
CA GLU A 3 -6.38 -30.33 1.07
C GLU A 3 -7.46 -29.36 1.54
N LEU A 4 -7.53 -28.21 0.87
CA LEU A 4 -8.60 -27.25 1.05
C LEU A 4 -9.79 -27.68 0.19
N SER A 5 -10.77 -28.30 0.86
CA SER A 5 -12.22 -28.19 0.66
C SER A 5 -12.83 -28.52 -0.71
N GLY A 6 -13.87 -29.36 -0.67
CA GLY A 6 -14.60 -29.84 -1.84
C GLY A 6 -15.35 -28.76 -2.65
N PRO A 7 -15.77 -29.07 -3.89
CA PRO A 7 -16.27 -28.11 -4.89
C PRO A 7 -17.55 -27.33 -4.48
N GLY A 8 -18.23 -27.73 -3.42
CA GLY A 8 -19.39 -27.03 -2.85
C GLY A 8 -19.05 -25.84 -1.94
N GLU A 9 -17.95 -25.89 -1.20
CA GLU A 9 -17.57 -24.83 -0.23
C GLU A 9 -16.96 -23.61 -0.90
N VAL A 10 -16.19 -23.80 -1.98
CA VAL A 10 -15.56 -22.70 -2.73
C VAL A 10 -16.60 -21.75 -3.34
N ARG A 11 -17.77 -22.27 -3.77
CA ARG A 11 -18.90 -21.45 -4.24
C ARG A 11 -19.51 -20.59 -3.14
N GLN A 12 -19.50 -21.07 -1.88
CA GLN A 12 -20.04 -20.32 -0.76
C GLN A 12 -19.13 -19.14 -0.39
N VAL A 13 -17.80 -19.34 -0.38
CA VAL A 13 -16.83 -18.27 -0.07
C VAL A 13 -16.99 -17.07 -1.02
N GLY A 14 -17.15 -17.31 -2.33
CA GLY A 14 -17.39 -16.24 -3.30
C GLY A 14 -18.68 -15.44 -3.02
N GLY A 15 -19.74 -16.14 -2.61
CA GLY A 15 -21.00 -15.51 -2.19
C GLY A 15 -20.84 -14.63 -0.95
N TYR A 16 -20.14 -15.13 0.07
CA TYR A 16 -19.87 -14.36 1.29
C TYR A 16 -19.00 -13.13 1.03
N LEU A 17 -17.93 -13.27 0.23
CA LEU A 17 -17.07 -12.15 -0.14
C LEU A 17 -17.85 -11.08 -0.91
N LYS A 18 -18.75 -11.49 -1.81
CA LYS A 18 -19.65 -10.57 -2.51
C LYS A 18 -20.55 -9.81 -1.54
N VAL A 19 -21.17 -10.50 -0.58
CA VAL A 19 -22.02 -9.86 0.44
C VAL A 19 -21.21 -8.89 1.32
N LEU A 20 -20.04 -9.30 1.82
CA LEU A 20 -19.17 -8.45 2.64
C LEU A 20 -18.67 -7.22 1.86
N SER A 21 -18.40 -7.36 0.57
CA SER A 21 -17.90 -6.27 -0.27
C SER A 21 -18.99 -5.32 -0.74
N GLU A 22 -20.11 -5.84 -1.25
CA GLU A 22 -21.15 -5.04 -1.92
C GLU A 22 -22.22 -4.54 -0.94
N ARG A 23 -22.69 -5.41 -0.03
CA ARG A 23 -23.78 -5.08 0.90
C ARG A 23 -23.27 -4.36 2.13
N TYR A 24 -22.25 -4.91 2.79
CA TYR A 24 -21.74 -4.36 4.05
C TYR A 24 -20.57 -3.40 3.87
N ARG A 25 -19.94 -3.38 2.67
CA ARG A 25 -18.75 -2.57 2.39
C ARG A 25 -17.64 -2.73 3.44
N MET A 26 -17.58 -3.90 4.08
CA MET A 26 -16.59 -4.22 5.13
C MET A 26 -15.25 -4.59 4.54
N ILE A 27 -15.28 -5.21 3.36
CA ILE A 27 -14.07 -5.59 2.63
C ILE A 27 -14.06 -4.95 1.26
N GLU A 28 -12.89 -4.85 0.68
CA GLU A 28 -12.70 -4.53 -0.71
C GLU A 28 -11.73 -5.51 -1.36
N ARG A 29 -11.94 -5.70 -2.65
CA ARG A 29 -11.04 -6.46 -3.50
C ARG A 29 -10.13 -5.50 -4.24
N ARG A 30 -8.83 -5.57 -3.98
CA ARG A 30 -7.82 -4.78 -4.69
C ARG A 30 -7.11 -5.64 -5.73
N LEU A 31 -6.84 -5.02 -6.87
CA LEU A 31 -6.05 -5.57 -7.95
C LEU A 31 -4.77 -4.74 -8.10
N PRO A 32 -3.66 -5.36 -8.56
CA PRO A 32 -2.50 -4.60 -8.99
C PRO A 32 -2.92 -3.55 -10.03
N ILE A 33 -2.22 -2.41 -10.06
CA ILE A 33 -2.40 -1.44 -11.14
C ILE A 33 -2.30 -2.12 -12.51
N PHE A 34 -3.15 -1.70 -13.46
CA PHE A 34 -3.27 -2.27 -14.82
C PHE A 34 -3.76 -3.71 -14.93
N SER A 35 -4.13 -4.37 -13.82
CA SER A 35 -4.79 -5.67 -13.91
C SER A 35 -6.20 -5.52 -14.50
N PRO A 36 -6.64 -6.45 -15.38
CA PRO A 36 -7.98 -6.42 -15.92
C PRO A 36 -9.01 -6.60 -14.79
N ALA A 37 -10.17 -5.97 -14.89
CA ALA A 37 -11.21 -6.01 -13.85
C ALA A 37 -11.64 -7.44 -13.45
N ARG A 38 -11.53 -8.40 -14.37
CA ARG A 38 -11.87 -9.83 -14.15
C ARG A 38 -10.67 -10.69 -13.73
N ALA A 39 -9.49 -10.12 -13.48
CA ALA A 39 -8.32 -10.85 -13.00
C ALA A 39 -8.65 -11.63 -11.73
N ARG A 40 -8.14 -12.86 -11.58
CA ARG A 40 -8.42 -13.71 -10.40
C ARG A 40 -7.49 -13.41 -9.21
N SER A 41 -6.34 -12.78 -9.44
CA SER A 41 -5.26 -12.52 -8.46
C SER A 41 -5.50 -11.34 -7.51
N GLY A 42 -6.76 -10.99 -7.25
CA GLY A 42 -7.10 -9.90 -6.33
C GLY A 42 -6.90 -10.30 -4.87
N ARG A 43 -6.39 -9.36 -4.08
CA ARG A 43 -6.25 -9.48 -2.62
C ARG A 43 -7.45 -8.79 -1.96
N TYR A 44 -7.97 -9.37 -0.87
CA TYR A 44 -9.09 -8.79 -0.12
C TYR A 44 -8.57 -8.08 1.13
N TYR A 45 -9.09 -6.88 1.39
CA TYR A 45 -8.70 -6.04 2.52
C TYR A 45 -9.93 -5.59 3.30
N ILE A 46 -9.79 -5.46 4.62
CA ILE A 46 -10.83 -4.85 5.46
C ILE A 46 -10.77 -3.34 5.28
N ARG A 47 -11.87 -2.71 4.89
CA ARG A 47 -11.91 -1.27 4.59
C ARG A 47 -11.83 -0.41 5.84
N ASP A 48 -12.48 -0.84 6.91
CA ASP A 48 -12.58 -0.06 8.14
C ASP A 48 -11.29 -0.17 8.98
N ASN A 49 -10.69 0.98 9.29
CA ASN A 49 -9.41 1.04 10.01
C ASN A 49 -9.54 0.50 11.44
N PHE A 50 -10.67 0.77 12.12
CA PHE A 50 -10.90 0.27 13.47
C PHE A 50 -11.00 -1.26 13.48
N LEU A 51 -11.80 -1.84 12.60
CA LEU A 51 -11.98 -3.28 12.49
C LEU A 51 -10.67 -3.98 12.08
N ARG A 52 -9.91 -3.36 11.16
CA ARG A 52 -8.59 -3.87 10.73
C ARG A 52 -7.62 -3.92 11.92
N ALA A 53 -7.51 -2.84 12.68
CA ALA A 53 -6.66 -2.77 13.88
C ALA A 53 -7.12 -3.74 14.97
N TRP A 54 -8.43 -3.79 15.25
CA TRP A 54 -8.99 -4.68 16.26
C TRP A 54 -8.70 -6.15 15.95
N LEU A 55 -9.07 -6.63 14.76
CA LEU A 55 -8.93 -8.05 14.41
C LEU A 55 -7.46 -8.47 14.25
N SER A 56 -6.61 -7.61 13.70
CA SER A 56 -5.21 -7.96 13.38
C SER A 56 -4.29 -7.82 14.59
N ALA A 57 -4.45 -6.74 15.36
CA ALA A 57 -3.53 -6.36 16.43
C ALA A 57 -4.08 -6.63 17.84
N LEU A 58 -5.33 -6.24 18.12
CA LEU A 58 -5.81 -6.14 19.50
C LEU A 58 -6.57 -7.35 20.02
N GLN A 59 -7.41 -8.00 19.20
CA GLN A 59 -8.34 -9.05 19.65
C GLN A 59 -7.62 -10.17 20.39
N ARG A 60 -6.50 -10.67 19.84
CA ARG A 60 -5.75 -11.79 20.44
C ARG A 60 -5.09 -11.39 21.76
N PRO A 61 -4.32 -10.29 21.86
CA PRO A 61 -3.83 -9.79 23.13
C PRO A 61 -4.93 -9.57 24.17
N VAL A 62 -6.01 -8.88 23.81
CA VAL A 62 -7.14 -8.58 24.72
C VAL A 62 -7.77 -9.85 25.27
N SER A 63 -8.03 -10.86 24.43
CA SER A 63 -8.59 -12.14 24.88
C SER A 63 -7.65 -12.94 25.80
N ALA A 64 -6.35 -12.64 25.81
CA ALA A 64 -5.35 -13.38 26.58
C ALA A 64 -4.98 -12.71 27.92
N VAL A 65 -5.52 -11.53 28.23
CA VAL A 65 -5.22 -10.76 29.45
C VAL A 65 -5.46 -11.57 30.73
N ALA A 66 -6.42 -12.48 30.74
CA ALA A 66 -6.74 -13.31 31.90
C ALA A 66 -5.68 -14.37 32.25
N PHE A 67 -4.77 -14.72 31.33
CA PHE A 67 -3.86 -15.86 31.49
C PHE A 67 -2.45 -15.66 30.91
N ARG A 68 -2.08 -14.46 30.48
CA ARG A 68 -0.71 -14.13 30.00
C ARG A 68 -0.22 -12.81 30.63
N PRO A 69 1.10 -12.62 30.79
CA PRO A 69 1.67 -11.37 31.31
C PRO A 69 1.30 -10.17 30.45
N ILE A 70 0.81 -9.09 31.07
CA ILE A 70 0.27 -7.92 30.37
C ILE A 70 1.33 -7.22 29.49
N ASP A 71 2.56 -7.07 29.98
CA ASP A 71 3.63 -6.39 29.24
C ASP A 71 3.97 -7.09 27.92
N VAL A 72 3.93 -8.44 27.92
CA VAL A 72 4.13 -9.25 26.72
C VAL A 72 2.98 -9.08 25.73
N LEU A 73 1.74 -8.91 26.23
CA LEU A 73 0.57 -8.69 25.39
C LEU A 73 0.57 -7.30 24.77
N ILE A 74 1.02 -6.28 25.50
CA ILE A 74 1.19 -4.91 25.01
C ILE A 74 2.24 -4.88 23.90
N ASP A 75 3.44 -5.42 24.12
CA ASP A 75 4.49 -5.48 23.08
C ASP A 75 4.03 -6.26 21.83
N GLN A 76 3.26 -7.33 22.03
CA GLN A 76 2.66 -8.08 20.92
C GLN A 76 1.64 -7.25 20.13
N ALA A 77 0.78 -6.50 20.83
CA ALA A 77 -0.21 -5.62 20.22
C ALA A 77 0.46 -4.49 19.44
N ASP A 78 1.45 -3.83 20.03
CA ASP A 78 2.16 -2.69 19.44
C ASP A 78 2.87 -3.08 18.15
N LYS A 79 3.57 -4.23 18.13
CA LYS A 79 4.22 -4.75 16.91
C LYS A 79 3.23 -4.98 15.79
N ARG A 80 2.09 -5.62 16.10
CA ARG A 80 1.04 -5.89 15.11
C ARG A 80 0.34 -4.62 14.65
N LEU A 81 0.19 -3.65 15.54
CA LEU A 81 -0.42 -2.37 15.21
C LEU A 81 0.47 -1.60 14.23
N ALA A 82 1.79 -1.62 14.42
CA ALA A 82 2.74 -1.02 13.49
C ALA A 82 2.62 -1.60 12.06
N ASP A 83 2.37 -2.91 11.92
CA ASP A 83 2.11 -3.54 10.61
C ASP A 83 0.78 -3.04 10.00
N VAL A 84 -0.29 -2.97 10.80
CA VAL A 84 -1.59 -2.45 10.34
C VAL A 84 -1.50 -0.99 9.91
N GLU A 85 -0.78 -0.17 10.68
CA GLU A 85 -0.54 1.24 10.39
C GLU A 85 0.28 1.43 9.10
N GLY A 86 1.18 0.49 8.77
CA GLY A 86 1.89 0.48 7.49
C GLY A 86 0.93 0.45 6.30
N TYR A 87 -0.01 -0.50 6.29
CA TYR A 87 -1.04 -0.56 5.23
C TYR A 87 -1.97 0.65 5.23
N ALA A 88 -2.28 1.21 6.41
CA ALA A 88 -3.10 2.42 6.50
C ALA A 88 -2.37 3.66 5.94
N LEU A 89 -1.04 3.74 6.11
CA LEU A 89 -0.22 4.79 5.52
C LEU A 89 -0.21 4.72 3.99
N GLU A 90 -0.06 3.53 3.41
CA GLU A 90 -0.15 3.32 1.96
C GLU A 90 -1.51 3.78 1.41
N ASP A 91 -2.60 3.38 2.10
CA ASP A 91 -3.96 3.77 1.74
C ASP A 91 -4.15 5.30 1.79
N LEU A 92 -3.66 5.94 2.84
CA LEU A 92 -3.74 7.39 3.02
C LEU A 92 -2.90 8.13 1.96
N ALA A 93 -1.67 7.69 1.70
CA ALA A 93 -0.81 8.29 0.70
C ALA A 93 -1.45 8.26 -0.69
N GLY A 94 -2.03 7.12 -1.09
CA GLY A 94 -2.76 7.01 -2.35
C GLY A 94 -3.96 7.96 -2.44
N GLN A 95 -4.74 8.07 -1.37
CA GLN A 95 -5.86 9.03 -1.31
C GLN A 95 -5.40 10.48 -1.40
N LEU A 96 -4.32 10.85 -0.70
CA LEU A 96 -3.78 12.20 -0.77
C LEU A 96 -3.28 12.54 -2.18
N TYR A 97 -2.63 11.60 -2.87
CA TYR A 97 -2.27 11.76 -4.28
C TYR A 97 -3.48 11.98 -5.19
N GLU A 98 -4.54 11.18 -5.01
CA GLU A 98 -5.82 11.33 -5.75
C GLU A 98 -6.44 12.71 -5.51
N GLU A 99 -6.53 13.15 -4.26
CA GLU A 99 -7.14 14.44 -3.90
C GLU A 99 -6.31 15.64 -4.36
N ARG A 100 -4.99 15.57 -4.22
CA ARG A 100 -4.07 16.60 -4.74
C ARG A 100 -4.23 16.76 -6.25
N SER A 101 -4.23 15.65 -6.98
CA SER A 101 -4.45 15.67 -8.43
C SER A 101 -5.84 16.25 -8.79
N ARG A 102 -6.90 15.85 -8.07
CA ARG A 102 -8.26 16.34 -8.30
C ARG A 102 -8.37 17.86 -8.12
N LEU A 103 -7.61 18.42 -7.18
CA LEU A 103 -7.59 19.85 -6.88
C LEU A 103 -6.53 20.63 -7.68
N GLY A 104 -5.73 19.97 -8.52
CA GLY A 104 -4.64 20.62 -9.25
C GLY A 104 -3.49 21.07 -8.36
N ILE A 105 -3.31 20.42 -7.21
CA ILE A 105 -2.25 20.70 -6.23
C ILE A 105 -1.09 19.72 -6.43
N GLY A 106 0.14 20.22 -6.33
CA GLY A 106 1.35 19.41 -6.45
C GLY A 106 1.89 19.35 -7.87
N ASP A 107 2.72 18.33 -8.15
CA ASP A 107 3.60 18.27 -9.32
C ASP A 107 3.30 17.09 -10.26
N PHE A 108 2.21 16.36 -10.01
CA PHE A 108 1.90 15.13 -10.72
C PHE A 108 0.38 14.98 -10.91
N ALA A 109 -0.11 15.35 -12.09
CA ALA A 109 -1.51 15.12 -12.48
C ALA A 109 -1.73 13.65 -12.84
N LEU A 110 -2.70 13.01 -12.20
CA LEU A 110 -3.01 11.59 -12.39
C LEU A 110 -3.95 11.41 -13.57
N SER A 111 -3.57 10.50 -14.48
CA SER A 111 -4.47 9.99 -15.53
C SER A 111 -5.21 8.72 -15.09
N GLU A 112 -4.75 8.08 -14.01
CA GLU A 112 -5.30 6.83 -13.48
C GLU A 112 -5.38 6.85 -11.96
N ARG A 113 -6.29 6.05 -11.41
CA ARG A 113 -6.42 5.91 -9.96
C ARG A 113 -5.18 5.24 -9.35
N ILE A 114 -4.67 5.76 -8.23
CA ILE A 114 -3.51 5.20 -7.55
C ILE A 114 -3.80 3.78 -7.04
N ARG A 115 -2.89 2.86 -7.37
CA ARG A 115 -2.85 1.51 -6.80
C ARG A 115 -1.40 1.05 -6.68
N GLY A 116 -1.16 0.15 -5.73
CA GLY A 116 0.08 -0.61 -5.71
C GLY A 116 0.17 -1.62 -6.86
N TYR A 117 1.35 -2.19 -7.03
CA TYR A 117 1.62 -3.29 -7.95
C TYR A 117 2.16 -4.49 -7.19
N TRP A 118 1.66 -5.67 -7.52
CA TRP A 118 2.26 -6.93 -7.08
C TRP A 118 2.08 -8.02 -8.14
N ASP A 119 3.04 -8.93 -8.22
CA ASP A 119 2.98 -10.07 -9.12
C ASP A 119 3.37 -11.40 -8.43
N ARG A 120 3.47 -12.46 -9.23
CA ARG A 120 3.83 -13.81 -8.74
C ARG A 120 5.35 -14.00 -8.59
N SER A 121 6.15 -13.06 -9.06
CA SER A 121 7.61 -13.06 -9.03
C SER A 121 8.16 -12.25 -7.86
N ASP A 122 7.31 -12.06 -6.83
CA ASP A 122 7.65 -11.37 -5.57
C ASP A 122 8.08 -9.91 -5.80
N VAL A 123 7.53 -9.27 -6.84
CA VAL A 123 7.63 -7.82 -7.02
C VAL A 123 6.49 -7.18 -6.25
N GLU A 124 6.80 -6.20 -5.41
CA GLU A 124 5.84 -5.35 -4.72
C GLU A 124 6.26 -3.89 -4.85
N ILE A 125 5.30 -3.03 -5.19
CA ILE A 125 5.44 -1.58 -5.24
C ILE A 125 4.20 -1.01 -4.58
N ASP A 126 4.40 -0.26 -3.49
CA ASP A 126 3.30 0.21 -2.63
C ASP A 126 2.39 1.19 -3.39
N LEU A 127 2.98 2.07 -4.21
CA LEU A 127 2.28 3.10 -4.96
C LEU A 127 2.80 3.20 -6.40
N VAL A 128 1.88 3.22 -7.38
CA VAL A 128 2.19 3.54 -8.78
C VAL A 128 1.26 4.65 -9.25
N ALA A 129 1.84 5.76 -9.68
CA ALA A 129 1.16 6.94 -10.21
C ALA A 129 1.51 7.14 -11.69
N VAL A 130 0.53 7.56 -12.48
CA VAL A 130 0.61 7.58 -13.95
C VAL A 130 0.07 8.91 -14.45
N ASN A 131 0.84 9.55 -15.33
CA ASN A 131 0.42 10.72 -16.10
C ASN A 131 0.65 10.41 -17.58
N GLU A 132 -0.43 10.09 -18.29
CA GLU A 132 -0.39 9.79 -19.72
C GLU A 132 -0.05 11.00 -20.59
N ASP A 133 -0.53 12.18 -20.24
CA ASP A 133 -0.36 13.40 -21.03
C ASP A 133 1.12 13.82 -21.11
N GLU A 134 1.83 13.70 -19.98
CA GLU A 134 3.27 14.03 -19.87
C GLU A 134 4.19 12.82 -20.04
N GLN A 135 3.63 11.62 -20.26
CA GLN A 135 4.38 10.37 -20.30
C GLN A 135 5.29 10.18 -19.07
N ARG A 136 4.73 10.38 -17.87
CA ARG A 136 5.43 10.21 -16.58
C ARG A 136 4.83 9.06 -15.78
N ILE A 137 5.70 8.29 -15.14
CA ILE A 137 5.32 7.24 -14.19
C ILE A 137 6.13 7.41 -12.91
N ARG A 138 5.46 7.35 -11.78
CA ARG A 138 6.07 7.54 -10.46
C ARG A 138 5.82 6.31 -9.60
N PHE A 139 6.91 5.75 -9.08
CA PHE A 139 6.90 4.58 -8.21
C PHE A 139 7.18 5.00 -6.78
N GLY A 140 6.40 4.48 -5.83
CA GLY A 140 6.48 4.88 -4.43
C GLY A 140 6.65 3.70 -3.48
N THR A 141 7.38 3.95 -2.40
CA THR A 141 7.34 3.09 -1.20
C THR A 141 6.92 3.89 0.02
N CYS A 142 6.18 3.24 0.92
CA CYS A 142 5.74 3.79 2.18
C CYS A 142 6.44 3.09 3.35
N LYS A 143 6.91 3.86 4.34
CA LYS A 143 7.41 3.31 5.61
C LYS A 143 6.94 4.17 6.77
N ARG A 144 6.39 3.51 7.79
CA ARG A 144 6.02 4.16 9.05
C ARG A 144 7.23 4.76 9.77
N ASN A 145 8.32 4.00 9.83
CA ASN A 145 9.58 4.50 10.39
C ASN A 145 10.43 5.13 9.27
N PRO A 146 10.67 6.46 9.28
CA PRO A 146 11.45 7.14 8.26
C PRO A 146 12.90 6.64 8.15
N ASP A 147 13.49 6.14 9.23
CA ASP A 147 14.86 5.60 9.23
C ASP A 147 15.01 4.40 8.29
N ARG A 148 13.89 3.72 7.96
CA ARG A 148 13.88 2.58 7.04
C ARG A 148 13.74 3.00 5.57
N LEU A 149 13.39 4.25 5.27
CA LEU A 149 13.15 4.69 3.89
C LEU A 149 14.41 4.59 3.02
N ILE A 150 15.56 5.02 3.55
CA ILE A 150 16.82 5.08 2.80
C ILE A 150 17.20 3.68 2.29
N GLY A 151 17.05 2.66 3.14
CA GLY A 151 17.34 1.27 2.80
C GLY A 151 16.40 0.66 1.76
N THR A 152 15.27 1.29 1.45
CA THR A 152 14.31 0.81 0.45
C THR A 152 14.47 1.41 -0.94
N ALA A 153 15.29 2.45 -1.11
CA ALA A 153 15.46 3.15 -2.38
C ALA A 153 15.88 2.21 -3.52
N ASP A 154 16.94 1.41 -3.32
CA ASP A 154 17.45 0.50 -4.35
C ASP A 154 16.48 -0.66 -4.63
N ALA A 155 15.79 -1.14 -3.59
CA ALA A 155 14.79 -2.18 -3.73
C ALA A 155 13.59 -1.68 -4.58
N LEU A 156 13.14 -0.44 -4.35
CA LEU A 156 12.08 0.18 -5.14
C LEU A 156 12.47 0.30 -6.61
N LYS A 157 13.68 0.79 -6.91
CA LYS A 157 14.19 0.89 -8.29
C LYS A 157 14.24 -0.48 -8.97
N LYS A 158 14.73 -1.50 -8.27
CA LYS A 158 14.76 -2.88 -8.77
C LYS A 158 13.36 -3.44 -9.05
N SER A 159 12.40 -3.19 -8.18
CA SER A 159 10.99 -3.55 -8.40
C SER A 159 10.40 -2.82 -9.60
N ALA A 160 10.69 -1.52 -9.75
CA ALA A 160 10.25 -0.72 -10.89
C ALA A 160 10.86 -1.24 -12.21
N ASP A 161 12.13 -1.61 -12.25
CA ASP A 161 12.74 -2.18 -13.46
C ASP A 161 12.06 -3.49 -13.88
N ARG A 162 11.72 -4.36 -12.93
CA ARG A 162 10.95 -5.59 -13.19
C ARG A 162 9.55 -5.28 -13.68
N PHE A 163 8.87 -4.30 -13.07
CA PHE A 163 7.57 -3.82 -13.52
C PHE A 163 7.62 -3.34 -14.98
N LEU A 164 8.63 -2.56 -15.34
CA LEU A 164 8.79 -2.01 -16.69
C LEU A 164 9.15 -3.06 -17.73
N ALA A 165 9.84 -4.13 -17.33
CA ALA A 165 10.13 -5.26 -18.20
C ALA A 165 8.85 -5.99 -18.67
N VAL A 166 7.81 -6.01 -17.83
CA VAL A 166 6.51 -6.63 -18.16
C VAL A 166 5.45 -5.64 -18.65
N HIS A 167 5.70 -4.32 -18.55
CA HIS A 167 4.84 -3.25 -19.08
C HIS A 167 5.59 -2.37 -20.08
N PRO A 168 5.80 -2.84 -21.33
CA PRO A 168 6.59 -2.12 -22.33
C PRO A 168 6.05 -0.74 -22.71
N LYS A 169 4.74 -0.48 -22.48
CA LYS A 169 4.10 0.83 -22.67
C LYS A 169 4.87 1.97 -21.98
N PHE A 170 5.45 1.71 -20.81
CA PHE A 170 6.11 2.73 -19.98
C PHE A 170 7.63 2.80 -20.16
N LYS A 171 8.23 1.99 -21.04
CA LYS A 171 9.71 1.88 -21.13
C LYS A 171 10.40 3.20 -21.47
N GLY A 172 9.76 4.02 -22.30
CA GLY A 172 10.25 5.34 -22.73
C GLY A 172 9.71 6.53 -21.93
N TRP A 173 8.92 6.28 -20.88
CA TRP A 173 8.36 7.33 -20.05
C TRP A 173 9.39 7.85 -19.05
N THR A 174 9.22 9.10 -18.63
CA THR A 174 9.98 9.69 -17.52
C THR A 174 9.62 8.97 -16.23
N ARG A 175 10.63 8.50 -15.49
CA ARG A 175 10.47 7.69 -14.29
C ARG A 175 10.85 8.50 -13.07
N GLU A 176 10.00 8.48 -12.06
CA GLU A 176 10.24 9.16 -10.79
C GLU A 176 10.07 8.18 -9.63
N TYR A 177 10.81 8.41 -8.56
CA TYR A 177 10.76 7.59 -7.35
C TYR A 177 10.39 8.46 -6.17
N VAL A 178 9.47 8.00 -5.34
CA VAL A 178 9.08 8.68 -4.10
C VAL A 178 9.21 7.76 -2.89
N ALA A 179 9.61 8.34 -1.76
CA ALA A 179 9.69 7.67 -0.48
C ALA A 179 8.80 8.41 0.52
N ILE A 180 7.81 7.70 1.06
CA ILE A 180 6.71 8.29 1.84
C ILE A 180 6.75 7.80 3.29
N ALA A 181 6.67 8.73 4.23
CA ALA A 181 6.53 8.43 5.67
C ALA A 181 5.63 9.48 6.35
N PRO A 182 5.20 9.25 7.61
CA PRO A 182 4.46 10.26 8.37
C PRO A 182 5.21 11.59 8.47
N ASP A 183 6.49 11.52 8.80
CA ASP A 183 7.43 12.63 8.85
C ASP A 183 8.80 12.18 8.31
N ILE A 184 9.61 13.10 7.80
CA ILE A 184 10.95 12.82 7.26
C ILE A 184 11.90 13.95 7.67
N GLY A 185 12.89 13.60 8.50
CA GLY A 185 13.93 14.52 8.95
C GLY A 185 14.90 14.93 7.83
N ALA A 186 15.63 16.03 8.05
CA ALA A 186 16.51 16.66 7.04
C ALA A 186 17.56 15.70 6.48
N ASP A 187 18.24 14.93 7.34
CA ASP A 187 19.29 13.99 6.92
C ASP A 187 18.73 12.88 6.01
N ALA A 188 17.56 12.33 6.37
CA ALA A 188 16.89 11.32 5.56
C ALA A 188 16.40 11.89 4.21
N ARG A 189 15.92 13.14 4.20
CA ARG A 189 15.55 13.83 2.95
C ARG A 189 16.75 13.98 2.03
N ALA A 190 17.88 14.48 2.53
CA ALA A 190 19.10 14.64 1.75
C ALA A 190 19.59 13.30 1.19
N ALA A 191 19.65 12.25 2.02
CA ALA A 191 20.08 10.93 1.60
C ALA A 191 19.18 10.29 0.52
N LEU A 192 17.86 10.54 0.58
CA LEU A 192 16.92 10.08 -0.46
C LEU A 192 17.12 10.86 -1.77
N GLN A 193 17.29 12.18 -1.69
CA GLN A 193 17.52 13.04 -2.86
C GLN A 193 18.82 12.69 -3.58
N GLU A 194 19.91 12.41 -2.86
CA GLU A 194 21.17 11.90 -3.43
C GLU A 194 21.01 10.59 -4.21
N ARG A 195 19.93 9.85 -3.94
CA ARG A 195 19.57 8.61 -4.63
C ARG A 195 18.50 8.82 -5.69
N ASP A 196 18.22 10.04 -6.11
CA ASP A 196 17.13 10.38 -7.04
C ASP A 196 15.76 9.86 -6.57
N VAL A 197 15.52 9.88 -5.26
CA VAL A 197 14.23 9.53 -4.64
C VAL A 197 13.69 10.76 -3.93
N LEU A 198 12.49 11.19 -4.33
CA LEU A 198 11.82 12.34 -3.77
C LEU A 198 11.21 11.99 -2.39
N PRO A 199 11.65 12.62 -1.30
CA PRO A 199 11.06 12.40 0.01
C PRO A 199 9.73 13.16 0.14
N GLN A 200 8.68 12.49 0.61
CA GLN A 200 7.37 13.09 0.85
C GLN A 200 6.79 12.64 2.19
N SER A 201 6.72 13.56 3.15
CA SER A 201 6.01 13.35 4.40
C SER A 201 4.50 13.52 4.25
N LEU A 202 3.71 13.12 5.25
CA LEU A 202 2.28 13.46 5.27
C LEU A 202 2.05 14.97 5.39
N VAL A 203 2.97 15.72 6.02
CA VAL A 203 2.92 17.20 6.03
C VAL A 203 3.05 17.75 4.62
N ASP A 204 3.97 17.22 3.80
CA ASP A 204 4.14 17.63 2.41
C ASP A 204 2.90 17.30 1.56
N LEU A 205 2.33 16.10 1.76
CA LEU A 205 1.15 15.63 1.01
C LEU A 205 -0.15 16.32 1.43
N THR A 206 -0.24 16.83 2.65
CA THR A 206 -1.40 17.61 3.11
C THR A 206 -1.27 19.11 2.90
N ALA A 207 -0.06 19.60 2.60
CA ALA A 207 0.15 21.01 2.32
C ALA A 207 -0.71 21.48 1.14
N GLY A 208 -1.63 22.41 1.42
CA GLY A 208 -2.53 23.05 0.44
C GLY A 208 -3.88 22.36 0.24
N LEU A 209 -4.13 21.19 0.86
CA LEU A 209 -5.45 20.55 0.91
C LEU A 209 -6.36 21.24 1.93
#